data_AF-A0A2D9LV26-F1
#
_entry.id   AF-A0A2D9LV26-F1
#
_cell.length_a   1.000
_cell.length_b   1.000
_cell.length_c   1.000
_cell.angle_alpha   90.00
_cell.angle_beta   90.00
_cell.angle_gamma   90.00
#
_symmetry.space_group_name_H-M   'P 1'
#
loop_
_entity.id
_entity.type
_entity.pdbx_description
1 polymer ?
#
loop_
_entity_poly.entity_id
_entity_poly.type
_entity_poly.pdbx_seq_one_letter_code
_entity_poly.pdbx_strand_id
1 'polypeptide(L)'
;MFEATDRWREAFLGASVGALIMKNVSNPANHPELDSRMSAVESEIRKNYSEGGRPAIRALPSIQAYTAHYKKFKKTYHVQLQIESIALKGRSLPRISTLVSAMFAAELKN
;
A
#
# COMPACT_ATOMS: atom_id res chain seq x y z
N MET A 1 -0.44 -22.34 -12.92
CA MET A 1 0.70 -22.56 -12.00
C MET A 1 1.78 -21.60 -12.45
N PHE A 2 2.30 -20.74 -11.57
CA PHE A 2 3.48 -19.95 -11.88
C PHE A 2 4.67 -20.53 -11.12
N GLU A 3 5.85 -20.41 -11.70
CA GLU A 3 7.08 -20.93 -11.15
C GLU A 3 8.13 -19.82 -11.12
N ALA A 4 8.87 -19.72 -10.02
CA ALA A 4 9.99 -18.79 -9.91
C ALA A 4 11.21 -19.36 -10.64
N THR A 5 11.74 -18.60 -11.59
CA THR A 5 12.92 -18.96 -12.37
C THR A 5 14.18 -19.00 -11.50
N ASP A 6 15.18 -19.80 -11.88
CA ASP A 6 16.46 -19.88 -11.17
C ASP A 6 17.13 -18.51 -11.06
N ARG A 7 17.13 -17.75 -12.16
CA ARG A 7 17.63 -16.37 -12.18
C ARG A 7 16.97 -15.49 -11.13
N TRP A 8 15.67 -15.64 -10.88
CA TRP A 8 14.99 -14.86 -9.83
C TRP A 8 15.40 -15.32 -8.44
N ARG A 9 15.50 -16.64 -8.21
CA ARG A 9 15.91 -17.21 -6.91
C ARG A 9 17.32 -16.80 -6.53
N GLU A 10 18.24 -16.80 -7.50
CA GLU A 10 19.63 -16.36 -7.31
C GLU A 10 19.72 -14.85 -7.07
N ALA A 11 18.94 -14.05 -7.80
CA ALA A 11 18.94 -12.59 -7.64
C ALA A 11 18.31 -12.12 -6.32
N PHE A 12 17.37 -12.88 -5.76
CA PHE A 12 16.60 -12.52 -4.57
C PHE A 12 16.62 -13.65 -3.53
N LEU A 13 17.80 -13.95 -2.99
CA LEU A 13 17.98 -14.98 -1.97
C LEU A 13 17.05 -14.75 -0.77
N GLY A 14 16.32 -15.78 -0.38
CA GLY A 14 15.34 -15.73 0.72
C GLY A 14 13.98 -15.14 0.35
N ALA A 15 13.79 -14.62 -0.87
CA ALA A 15 12.49 -14.17 -1.31
C ALA A 15 11.52 -15.34 -1.50
N SER A 16 10.26 -15.13 -1.08
CA SER A 16 9.18 -16.08 -1.22
C SER A 16 8.07 -15.49 -2.08
N VAL A 17 7.38 -16.34 -2.84
CA VAL A 17 6.19 -15.94 -3.60
C VAL A 17 4.99 -16.68 -3.06
N GLY A 18 3.97 -15.93 -2.66
CA GLY A 18 2.68 -16.47 -2.21
C GLY A 18 1.59 -16.15 -3.22
N ALA A 19 0.60 -17.03 -3.31
CA ALA A 19 -0.64 -16.79 -4.05
C ALA A 19 -1.83 -17.10 -3.17
N LEU A 20 -2.80 -16.18 -3.13
CA LEU A 20 -4.07 -16.38 -2.44
C LEU A 20 -5.19 -16.45 -3.47
N ILE A 21 -5.92 -17.56 -3.47
CA ILE A 21 -7.12 -17.74 -4.30
C ILE A 21 -8.31 -17.86 -3.35
N MET A 22 -9.24 -16.93 -3.46
CA MET A 22 -10.49 -16.96 -2.71
C MET A 22 -11.64 -17.24 -3.67
N LYS A 23 -12.52 -18.17 -3.31
CA LYS A 23 -13.69 -18.57 -4.12
C LYS A 23 -14.97 -18.22 -3.38
N ASN A 24 -16.04 -17.93 -4.13
CA ASN A 24 -17.36 -17.59 -3.59
C ASN A 24 -17.33 -16.43 -2.58
N VAL A 25 -16.43 -15.46 -2.79
CA VAL A 25 -16.31 -14.30 -1.92
C VAL A 25 -17.35 -13.26 -2.31
N SER A 26 -18.05 -12.73 -1.31
CA SER A 26 -18.90 -11.56 -1.49
C SER A 26 -18.04 -10.31 -1.68
N ASN A 27 -18.23 -9.60 -2.79
CA ASN A 27 -17.53 -8.34 -3.08
C ASN A 27 -18.53 -7.20 -3.35
N PRO A 28 -19.32 -6.77 -2.35
CA PRO A 28 -20.21 -5.64 -2.51
C PRO A 28 -19.42 -4.35 -2.76
N ALA A 29 -20.12 -3.32 -3.24
CA ALA A 29 -19.53 -2.01 -3.52
C ALA A 29 -18.99 -1.34 -2.24
N ASN A 30 -19.65 -1.54 -1.09
CA ASN A 30 -19.27 -0.99 0.19
C ASN A 30 -19.54 -1.98 1.34
N HIS A 31 -18.93 -1.71 2.50
CA HIS A 31 -19.21 -2.42 3.74
C HIS A 31 -18.91 -1.48 4.93
N PRO A 32 -19.87 -1.19 5.81
CA PRO A 32 -19.72 -0.16 6.85
C PRO A 32 -18.49 -0.35 7.76
N GLU A 33 -18.17 -1.59 8.12
CA GLU A 33 -17.00 -1.87 8.96
C GLU A 33 -15.69 -1.65 8.20
N LEU A 34 -15.66 -1.96 6.90
CA LEU A 34 -14.48 -1.70 6.08
C LEU A 34 -14.28 -0.21 5.91
N ASP A 35 -15.35 0.54 5.65
CA ASP A 35 -15.31 1.99 5.54
C ASP A 35 -14.79 2.63 6.84
N SER A 36 -15.23 2.11 7.99
CA SER A 36 -14.76 2.54 9.31
C SER A 36 -13.26 2.26 9.49
N ARG A 37 -12.77 1.08 9.07
CA ARG A 37 -11.35 0.74 9.09
C ARG A 37 -10.52 1.62 8.16
N MET A 38 -11.02 1.93 6.96
CA MET A 38 -10.35 2.82 6.02
C MET A 38 -10.24 4.23 6.58
N SER A 39 -11.30 4.76 7.16
CA SER A 39 -11.29 6.07 7.82
C SER A 39 -10.32 6.13 9.00
N ALA A 40 -10.18 5.03 9.76
CA ALA A 40 -9.19 4.93 10.83
C ALA A 40 -7.75 4.99 10.28
N VAL A 41 -7.45 4.24 9.21
CA VAL A 41 -6.13 4.30 8.54
C VAL A 41 -5.82 5.71 8.05
N GLU A 42 -6.79 6.38 7.42
CA GLU A 42 -6.58 7.76 6.97
C GLU A 42 -6.33 8.72 8.12
N SER A 43 -7.03 8.55 9.24
CA SER A 43 -6.88 9.39 10.44
C SER A 43 -5.51 9.20 11.08
N GLU A 44 -5.02 7.96 11.14
CA GLU A 44 -3.68 7.62 11.61
C GLU A 44 -2.60 8.25 10.71
N ILE A 45 -2.75 8.15 9.39
CA ILE A 45 -1.82 8.78 8.43
C ILE A 45 -1.77 10.30 8.63
N ARG A 46 -2.92 10.96 8.75
CA ARG A 46 -2.98 12.41 8.99
C ARG A 46 -2.30 12.76 10.32
N LYS A 47 -2.65 12.05 11.39
CA LYS A 47 -2.05 12.24 12.72
C LYS A 47 -0.53 12.14 12.69
N ASN A 48 0.02 11.14 11.98
CA ASN A 48 1.45 10.86 12.01
C ASN A 48 2.27 11.77 11.09
N TYR A 49 1.69 12.31 10.01
CA TYR A 49 2.46 12.93 8.94
C TYR A 49 2.02 14.35 8.52
N SER A 50 0.90 14.88 9.03
CA SER A 50 0.46 16.23 8.66
C SER A 50 1.43 17.33 9.09
N GLU A 51 2.03 17.22 10.29
CA GLU A 51 2.99 18.23 10.79
C GLU A 51 4.39 18.07 10.16
N GLY A 52 4.93 16.84 10.14
CA GLY A 52 6.26 16.55 9.60
C GLY A 52 6.36 16.61 8.07
N GLY A 53 5.23 16.62 7.37
CA GLY A 53 5.15 16.83 5.94
C GLY A 53 5.85 15.74 5.11
N ARG A 54 6.18 16.10 3.86
CA ARG A 54 6.91 15.20 2.95
C ARG A 54 8.26 14.69 3.51
N PRO A 55 9.06 15.49 4.23
CA PRO A 55 10.31 15.01 4.82
C PRO A 55 10.10 13.83 5.77
N ALA A 56 9.10 13.90 6.66
CA ALA A 56 8.80 12.81 7.59
C ALA A 56 8.37 11.52 6.87
N ILE A 57 7.53 11.63 5.83
CA ILE A 57 7.10 10.48 5.01
C ILE A 57 8.29 9.83 4.30
N ARG A 58 9.21 10.65 3.75
CA ARG A 58 10.42 10.14 3.06
C ARG A 58 11.47 9.58 4.01
N ALA A 59 11.39 9.88 5.30
CA ALA A 59 12.28 9.32 6.30
C ALA A 59 11.92 7.88 6.69
N LEU A 60 10.72 7.40 6.32
CA LEU A 60 10.28 6.03 6.60
C LEU A 60 11.19 5.01 5.89
N PRO A 61 11.77 4.03 6.62
CA PRO A 61 12.66 3.04 6.02
C PRO A 61 12.02 2.24 4.87
N SER A 62 10.74 1.89 4.99
CA SER A 62 9.99 1.20 3.93
C SER A 62 9.89 2.06 2.66
N ILE A 63 9.51 3.33 2.79
CA ILE A 63 9.45 4.29 1.68
C ILE A 63 10.81 4.44 1.00
N GLN A 64 11.90 4.54 1.75
CA GLN A 64 13.25 4.64 1.19
C GLN A 64 13.64 3.41 0.39
N ALA A 65 13.40 2.21 0.93
CA ALA A 65 13.71 0.94 0.28
C ALA A 65 12.97 0.80 -1.06
N TYR A 66 11.65 1.03 -1.07
CA TYR A 66 10.86 0.94 -2.29
C TYR A 66 11.16 2.07 -3.28
N THR A 67 11.44 3.28 -2.81
CA THR A 67 11.85 4.40 -3.69
C THR A 67 13.16 4.08 -4.40
N ALA A 68 14.16 3.53 -3.68
CA ALA A 68 15.42 3.11 -4.27
C ALA A 68 15.22 2.00 -5.32
N HIS A 69 14.31 1.05 -5.07
CA HIS A 69 13.95 0.01 -6.03
C HIS A 69 13.27 0.59 -7.28
N TYR A 70 12.22 1.40 -7.11
CA TYR A 70 11.44 1.98 -8.21
C TYR A 70 12.28 2.91 -9.10
N LYS A 71 13.27 3.61 -8.53
CA LYS A 71 14.20 4.48 -9.26
C LYS A 71 14.96 3.73 -10.37
N LYS A 72 15.28 2.45 -10.18
CA LYS A 72 15.93 1.60 -11.20
C LYS A 72 15.09 1.50 -12.49
N PHE A 73 13.77 1.64 -12.36
CA PHE A 73 12.80 1.58 -13.45
C PHE A 73 12.29 2.95 -13.90
N LYS A 74 12.90 4.05 -13.41
CA LYS A 74 12.44 5.42 -13.66
C LYS A 74 10.98 5.65 -13.24
N LYS A 75 10.54 4.98 -12.18
CA LYS A 75 9.19 5.10 -11.61
C LYS A 75 9.24 5.77 -10.23
N THR A 76 8.09 6.32 -9.82
CA THR A 76 7.86 6.82 -8.46
C THR A 76 7.09 5.77 -7.68
N TYR A 77 7.44 5.59 -6.41
CA TYR A 77 6.73 4.65 -5.55
C TYR A 77 5.34 5.20 -5.19
N HIS A 78 4.29 4.48 -5.56
CA HIS A 78 2.91 4.97 -5.50
C HIS A 78 2.38 5.08 -4.06
N VAL A 79 2.82 4.22 -3.14
CA VAL A 79 2.41 4.28 -1.72
C VAL A 79 2.86 5.58 -1.07
N GLN A 80 4.08 6.05 -1.37
CA GLN A 80 4.52 7.36 -0.90
C GLN A 80 3.56 8.47 -1.34
N LEU A 81 3.13 8.45 -2.61
CA LEU A 81 2.20 9.44 -3.15
C LEU A 81 0.80 9.34 -2.52
N GLN A 82 0.35 8.13 -2.19
CA GLN A 82 -0.93 7.92 -1.49
C GLN A 82 -0.89 8.47 -0.06
N ILE A 83 0.17 8.19 0.70
CA ILE A 83 0.37 8.76 2.05
C ILE A 83 0.42 10.29 1.98
N GLU A 84 1.21 10.86 1.07
CA GLU A 84 1.29 12.31 0.86
C GLU A 84 -0.08 12.91 0.50
N SER A 85 -0.87 12.22 -0.31
CA SER A 85 -2.21 12.65 -0.71
C SER A 85 -3.19 12.68 0.45
N ILE A 86 -3.13 11.70 1.36
CA ILE A 86 -4.01 11.62 2.53
C ILE A 86 -3.56 12.63 3.59
N ALA A 87 -2.28 12.63 3.94
CA ALA A 87 -1.73 13.44 5.03
C ALA A 87 -1.70 14.94 4.71
N LEU A 88 -1.38 15.30 3.45
CA LEU A 88 -1.05 16.70 3.09
C LEU A 88 -2.10 17.36 2.19
N LYS A 89 -2.95 16.57 1.53
CA LYS A 89 -4.01 17.09 0.63
C LYS A 89 -5.41 16.77 1.12
N GLY A 90 -5.55 16.14 2.30
CA GLY A 90 -6.83 15.78 2.89
C GLY A 90 -7.66 14.81 2.03
N ARG A 91 -7.05 14.10 1.06
CA ARG A 91 -7.78 13.12 0.26
C ARG A 91 -8.13 11.91 1.10
N SER A 92 -9.12 11.17 0.63
CA SER A 92 -9.51 9.89 1.19
C SER A 92 -9.15 8.75 0.25
N LEU A 93 -9.07 7.54 0.80
CA LEU A 93 -8.90 6.31 0.04
C LEU A 93 -10.08 6.09 -0.92
N PRO A 94 -9.88 5.49 -2.10
CA PRO A 94 -10.98 5.19 -3.02
C PRO A 94 -11.84 4.01 -2.51
N ARG A 95 -13.17 4.16 -2.61
CA ARG A 95 -14.17 3.14 -2.22
C ARG A 95 -14.77 2.56 -3.50
N ILE A 96 -14.14 1.51 -4.04
CA ILE A 96 -14.49 0.95 -5.36
C ILE A 96 -15.30 -0.34 -5.19
N SER A 97 -14.74 -1.27 -4.43
CA SER A 97 -15.39 -2.52 -4.01
C SER A 97 -14.67 -2.99 -2.75
N THR A 98 -15.36 -3.77 -1.91
CA THR A 98 -14.81 -4.19 -0.62
C THR A 98 -13.45 -4.88 -0.71
N LEU A 99 -13.24 -5.78 -1.68
CA LEU A 99 -11.96 -6.46 -1.84
C LEU A 99 -10.83 -5.51 -2.25
N VAL A 100 -11.07 -4.63 -3.22
CA VAL A 100 -10.07 -3.67 -3.68
C VAL A 100 -9.77 -2.63 -2.60
N SER A 101 -10.79 -2.15 -1.92
CA SER A 101 -10.67 -1.17 -0.85
C SER A 101 -9.97 -1.74 0.38
N ALA A 102 -10.16 -3.01 0.70
CA ALA A 102 -9.39 -3.70 1.74
C ALA A 102 -7.91 -3.77 1.39
N MET A 103 -7.55 -4.05 0.13
CA MET A 103 -6.16 -4.06 -0.31
C MET A 103 -5.50 -2.68 -0.19
N PHE A 104 -6.20 -1.59 -0.54
CA PHE A 104 -5.67 -0.24 -0.34
C PHE A 104 -5.44 0.08 1.14
N ALA A 105 -6.37 -0.29 2.02
CA ALA A 105 -6.20 -0.08 3.46
C ALA A 105 -5.01 -0.88 4.02
N ALA A 106 -4.84 -2.12 3.57
CA ALA A 106 -3.72 -2.98 3.98
C ALA A 106 -2.38 -2.46 3.47
N GLU A 107 -2.31 -1.98 2.22
CA GLU A 107 -1.07 -1.45 1.62
C GLU A 107 -0.53 -0.25 2.40
N LEU A 108 -1.40 0.65 2.88
CA LEU A 108 -0.98 1.86 3.59
C LEU A 108 -0.66 1.66 5.08
N LYS A 109 -0.94 0.48 5.64
CA LYS A 109 -0.64 0.17 7.04
C LYS A 109 0.77 -0.43 7.23
N ASN A 110 1.42 -0.87 6.15
CA ASN A 110 2.75 -1.48 6.17
C ASN A 110 3.88 -0.44 6.20
#